data_AF-A0A074ZLQ5-F1
#
_entry.id   AF-A0A074ZLQ5-F1
#
_cell.length_a   1.000
_cell.length_b   1.000
_cell.length_c   1.000
_cell.angle_alpha   90.00
_cell.angle_beta   90.00
_cell.angle_gamma   90.00
#
_symmetry.space_group_name_H-M   'P 1'
#
loop_
_entity.id
_entity.type
_entity.pdbx_description
1 polymer ?
#
loop_
_entity_poly.entity_id
_entity_poly.type
_entity_poly.pdbx_seq_one_letter_code
_entity_poly.pdbx_strand_id
1 'polypeptide(L)' 'MQELQGHMQLHGAEGLDVTTRKYDGVTELCKRLSTSQTEGLFNKELTQRGEVFGANVIPPTPPKTFLQLRWAAL' A
#
# COMPACT_ATOMS: atom_id res chain seq x y z
N MET A 1 8.67 -4.80 -1.51
CA MET A 1 8.14 -4.47 -0.17
C MET A 1 7.92 -2.97 0.03
N GLN A 2 8.94 -2.11 -0.12
CA GLN A 2 8.81 -0.67 0.17
C GLN A 2 7.79 0.08 -0.71
N GLU A 3 7.66 -0.28 -1.98
CA GLU A 3 6.74 0.42 -2.89
C GLU A 3 5.27 0.20 -2.55
N LEU A 4 4.86 -1.05 -2.30
CA LEU A 4 3.47 -1.37 -1.91
C LEU A 4 3.11 -0.70 -0.58
N GLN A 5 4.02 -0.77 0.39
CA GLN A 5 3.85 -0.12 1.69
C GLN A 5 3.70 1.40 1.56
N GLY A 6 4.54 2.05 0.74
CA GLY A 6 4.41 3.49 0.47
C GLY A 6 3.09 3.83 -0.19
N HIS A 7 2.60 2.99 -1.10
CA HIS A 7 1.31 3.19 -1.74
C HIS A 7 0.13 3.04 -0.77
N MET A 8 0.23 2.16 0.23
CA MET A 8 -0.79 1.98 1.27
C MET A 8 -0.87 3.13 2.28
N GLN A 9 0.17 3.97 2.37
CA GLN A 9 0.17 5.16 3.22
C GLN A 9 -0.54 6.35 2.56
N LEU A 10 -0.81 6.27 1.26
CA LEU A 10 -1.52 7.31 0.52
C LEU A 10 -3.03 7.17 0.74
N HIS A 11 -3.71 8.30 0.86
CA HIS A 11 -5.15 8.32 1.13
C HIS A 11 -5.91 9.24 0.16
N GLY A 12 -7.12 8.81 -0.22
CA GLY A 12 -8.06 9.62 -1.01
C GLY A 12 -7.46 10.17 -2.32
N ALA A 13 -7.47 11.51 -2.45
CA ALA A 13 -7.02 12.20 -3.65
C ALA A 13 -5.53 12.03 -3.95
N GLU A 14 -4.70 11.88 -2.91
CA GLU A 14 -3.25 11.68 -3.07
C GLU A 14 -2.95 10.33 -3.73
N GLY A 15 -3.66 9.28 -3.30
CA GLY A 15 -3.56 7.95 -3.92
C GLY A 15 -3.96 7.98 -5.40
N LEU A 16 -5.00 8.73 -5.75
CA LEU A 16 -5.45 8.88 -7.14
C LEU A 16 -4.43 9.63 -8.01
N ASP A 17 -3.86 10.73 -7.49
CA ASP A 17 -2.85 11.52 -8.20
C ASP A 17 -1.59 10.71 -8.44
N VAL A 18 -1.08 10.00 -7.42
CA VAL A 18 0.08 9.11 -7.57
C VAL A 18 -0.22 7.98 -8.55
N THR A 19 -1.41 7.39 -8.48
CA THR A 19 -1.80 6.31 -9.41
C THR A 19 -1.79 6.79 -10.86
N THR A 20 -2.41 7.96 -11.09
CA THR A 20 -2.50 8.56 -12.41
C THR A 20 -1.12 8.94 -12.96
N ARG A 21 -0.27 9.59 -12.15
CA ARG A 21 1.04 10.06 -12.60
C ARG A 21 2.07 8.95 -12.78
N LYS A 22 2.04 7.93 -11.91
CA LYS A 22 3.09 6.92 -11.85
C LYS A 22 2.79 5.69 -12.71
N TYR A 23 1.51 5.36 -12.88
CA TYR A 23 1.07 4.16 -13.58
C TYR A 23 0.22 4.47 -14.81
N ASP A 24 0.09 5.73 -15.23
CA ASP A 24 -0.79 6.16 -16.32
C ASP A 24 -2.26 5.75 -16.11
N GLY A 25 -2.69 5.77 -14.84
CA GLY A 25 -4.06 5.48 -14.44
C GLY A 25 -4.32 4.01 -14.07
N VAL A 26 -5.58 3.74 -13.73
CA VAL A 26 -6.01 2.45 -13.15
C VAL A 26 -5.93 1.33 -14.17
N THR A 27 -6.22 1.59 -15.44
CA THR A 27 -6.22 0.58 -16.49
C THR A 27 -4.85 -0.02 -16.72
N GLU A 28 -3.83 0.84 -16.86
CA GLU A 28 -2.45 0.39 -17.08
C GLU A 28 -1.85 -0.20 -15.81
N LEU A 29 -2.24 0.28 -14.62
CA LEU A 29 -1.94 -0.38 -13.34
C LEU A 29 -2.48 -1.82 -13.29
N CYS A 30 -3.76 -2.02 -13.62
CA CYS A 30 -4.37 -3.36 -13.63
C CYS A 30 -3.67 -4.30 -14.63
N LYS A 31 -3.26 -3.77 -15.79
CA LYS A 31 -2.49 -4.51 -16.79
C LYS A 31 -1.11 -4.91 -16.27
N ARG A 32 -0.37 -4.00 -15.63
CA ARG A 32 0.93 -4.30 -15.00
C ARG A 32 0.82 -5.33 -13.88
N LEU A 33 -0.26 -5.27 -13.10
CA LEU A 33 -0.54 -6.21 -12.02
C LEU A 33 -1.19 -7.51 -12.51
N SER A 34 -1.40 -7.69 -13.81
CA SER A 34 -2.10 -8.82 -14.41
C SER A 34 -3.40 -9.13 -13.66
N THR A 35 -4.24 -8.12 -13.45
CA THR A 35 -5.52 -8.25 -12.75
C THR A 35 -6.67 -7.69 -13.59
N SER A 36 -7.84 -8.30 -13.47
CA SER A 36 -9.06 -7.77 -14.09
C SER A 36 -9.57 -6.56 -13.30
N GLN A 37 -9.95 -5.49 -13.99
CA GLN A 37 -10.56 -4.32 -13.37
C GLN A 37 -11.94 -4.63 -12.76
N THR A 38 -12.66 -5.59 -13.34
CA THR A 38 -14.03 -5.93 -12.95
C THR A 38 -14.10 -7.15 -12.04
N GLU A 39 -13.30 -8.17 -12.34
CA GLU A 39 -13.35 -9.47 -11.66
C GLU A 39 -12.21 -9.66 -10.64
N GLY A 40 -11.18 -8.79 -10.66
CA GLY A 40 -10.06 -8.86 -9.75
C GLY A 40 -9.09 -10.01 -10.04
N LEU A 41 -8.73 -10.76 -8.99
CA LEU A 41 -7.79 -11.88 -9.01
C LEU A 41 -8.47 -13.15 -8.50
N PHE A 42 -8.05 -14.31 -9.01
CA PHE A 42 -8.57 -15.59 -8.55
C PHE A 42 -7.89 -16.03 -7.25
N ASN A 43 -8.60 -16.80 -6.41
CA ASN A 43 -8.13 -17.22 -5.08
C ASN A 43 -6.74 -17.90 -5.07
N LYS A 44 -6.39 -18.67 -6.12
CA LYS A 44 -5.06 -19.32 -6.20
C LYS A 44 -3.93 -18.30 -6.39
N GLU A 45 -4.20 -17.21 -7.10
CA GLU A 45 -3.22 -16.14 -7.34
C GLU A 45 -2.98 -15.31 -6.08
N LEU A 46 -4.00 -15.15 -5.23
CA LEU A 46 -3.87 -14.42 -3.96
C LEU A 46 -2.83 -15.06 -3.04
N THR A 47 -2.87 -16.39 -2.88
CA THR A 47 -1.91 -17.11 -2.04
C THR A 47 -0.48 -16.98 -2.59
N GLN A 48 -0.30 -17.20 -3.90
CA GLN A 48 1.01 -17.07 -4.55
C GLN A 48 1.57 -15.65 -4.44
N ARG A 49 0.72 -14.63 -4.60
CA ARG A 49 1.13 -13.23 -4.44
C ARG A 49 1.47 -12.91 -2.98
N GLY A 50 0.78 -13.48 -2.01
CA GLY A 50 1.12 -13.35 -0.59
C GLY A 50 2.51 -13.90 -0.27
N GLU A 51 2.91 -15.03 -0.88
CA GLU A 51 4.25 -15.61 -0.71
C GLU A 51 5.35 -14.76 -1.36
N VAL A 52 5.09 -14.19 -2.55
CA VAL A 52 6.08 -13.40 -3.31
C VAL A 52 6.23 -11.98 -2.75
N PHE A 53 5.11 -11.31 -2.47
CA PHE A 53 5.09 -9.90 -2.09
C PHE A 53 5.06 -9.68 -0.57
N GLY A 54 4.68 -10.71 0.20
CA GLY A 54 4.54 -10.62 1.65
C GLY A 54 3.23 -9.96 2.08
N ALA A 55 3.11 -9.71 3.39
CA ALA A 55 1.90 -9.14 3.97
C ALA A 55 1.79 -7.64 3.68
N ASN A 56 0.58 -7.20 3.27
CA ASN A 56 0.27 -5.81 3.03
C ASN A 56 -0.10 -5.09 4.34
N VAL A 57 0.90 -4.80 5.18
CA VAL A 57 0.71 -4.20 6.51
C VAL A 57 1.36 -2.82 6.54
N ILE A 58 0.58 -1.80 6.90
CA ILE A 58 1.12 -0.49 7.27
C ILE A 58 1.78 -0.66 8.64
N PRO A 59 3.11 -0.42 8.76
CA PRO A 59 3.80 -0.62 10.02
C PRO A 59 3.24 0.37 11.03
N PRO A 60 2.95 -0.07 12.26
CA PRO A 60 2.50 0.87 13.29
C PRO A 60 3.59 1.91 13.51
N THR A 61 3.18 3.15 13.77
CA THR A 61 4.12 4.18 14.19
C THR A 61 4.87 3.68 15.42
N PRO A 62 6.21 3.78 15.47
CA PRO A 62 6.97 3.31 16.62
C PRO A 62 6.45 3.99 17.89
N PRO A 63 6.28 3.22 18.99
CA PRO A 63 5.74 3.79 20.21
C PRO A 63 6.66 4.90 20.72
N LYS A 64 6.06 5.99 21.19
CA LYS A 64 6.80 7.07 21.83
C LYS A 64 7.45 6.54 23.10
N THR A 65 8.69 6.94 23.37
CA THR A 65 9.36 6.61 24.63
C THR A 65 8.79 7.44 25.77
N PHE A 66 8.96 6.97 27.01
CA PHE A 66 8.51 7.69 28.20
C PHE A 66 9.03 9.14 28.26
N LEU A 67 10.30 9.36 27.88
CA LEU A 67 10.91 10.70 27.86
C LEU A 67 10.28 11.60 26.79
N GLN A 68 10.01 11.07 25.59
CA GLN A 68 9.33 11.82 24.52
C GLN A 68 7.91 12.22 24.93
N LEU A 69 7.20 11.34 25.63
CA LEU A 69 5.87 11.65 26.16
C LEU A 69 5.92 12.74 27.23
N ARG A 70 6.88 12.66 28.16
CA ARG A 70 7.07 13.68 29.20
C ARG A 70 7.34 15.05 28.60
N TRP A 71 8.22 15.14 27.60
CA TRP A 71 8.55 16.42 26.97
C TRP A 71 7.43 16.98 26.10
N ALA A 72 6.60 16.13 25.47
CA ALA A 72 5.44 16.61 24.70
C ALA A 72 4.30 17.15 25.58
N ALA A 73 4.35 16.90 26.90
CA ALA A 73 3.33 17.32 27.86
C ALA A 73 3.74 18.55 28.70
N LEU A 74 4.92 19.12 28.42
CA LEU A 74 5.44 20.34 29.05
C LEU A 74 5.22 21.54 28.10
#